data_AF-F4SDV1-F1
#
_entry.id   AF-F4SDV1-F1
#
_cell.length_a   1.000
_cell.length_b   1.000
_cell.length_c   1.000
_cell.angle_alpha   90.00
_cell.angle_beta   90.00
_cell.angle_gamma   90.00
#
_symmetry.space_group_name_H-M   'P 1'
#
loop_
_entity.id
_entity.type
_entity.pdbx_description
1 polymer ?
#
loop_
_entity_poly.entity_id
_entity_poly.type
_entity_poly.pdbx_seq_one_letter_code
_entity_poly.pdbx_strand_id
1 'polypeptide(L)'
;MSFKHLIFLLIIQLSFFKFSITSKHKCSNEFTFKKGETKGLCKDSNQIDHRCVRSSCGYEKKRYVPIDGCTLYGTKAPKTNPTQQQCEQYQFPSLYDNQQILCYNGAGVSFLCPGIPGKSPSLVCSTCDD
;
A
#
# COMPACT_ATOMS: atom_id res chain seq x y z
N MET A 1 10.83 38.56 -37.76
CA MET A 1 9.94 37.83 -36.82
C MET A 1 9.38 38.84 -35.83
N SER A 2 8.07 39.08 -35.84
CA SER A 2 7.42 40.14 -35.04
C SER A 2 7.23 39.70 -33.59
N PHE A 3 7.40 40.62 -32.63
CA PHE A 3 7.23 40.44 -31.18
C PHE A 3 5.93 39.71 -30.79
N LYS A 4 4.87 39.84 -31.62
CA LYS A 4 3.58 39.14 -31.46
C LYS A 4 3.68 37.60 -31.56
N HIS A 5 4.63 37.06 -32.32
CA HIS A 5 4.83 35.60 -32.47
C HIS A 5 5.53 34.98 -31.25
N LEU A 6 6.37 35.76 -30.54
CA LEU A 6 7.07 35.29 -29.35
C LEU A 6 6.11 35.10 -28.15
N ILE A 7 5.11 35.98 -28.03
CA ILE A 7 4.09 35.94 -26.98
C ILE A 7 3.16 34.74 -27.18
N PHE A 8 2.78 34.43 -28.42
CA PHE A 8 1.87 33.31 -28.70
C PHE A 8 2.50 31.94 -28.37
N LEU A 9 3.82 31.78 -28.54
CA LEU A 9 4.55 30.56 -28.19
C LEU A 9 4.71 30.37 -26.67
N LEU A 10 4.74 31.45 -25.90
CA LEU A 10 4.87 31.40 -24.43
C LEU A 10 3.58 30.93 -23.75
N ILE A 11 2.41 31.23 -24.34
CA ILE A 11 1.10 30.86 -23.79
C ILE A 11 0.80 29.36 -24.00
N ILE A 12 1.26 28.74 -25.10
CA ILE A 12 1.05 27.31 -25.39
C ILE A 12 1.85 26.39 -24.46
N GLN A 13 2.99 26.86 -23.92
CA GLN A 13 3.81 26.08 -22.98
C GLN A 13 3.23 26.03 -21.56
N LEU A 14 2.36 26.99 -21.20
CA LEU A 14 1.77 27.07 -19.85
C LEU A 14 0.51 26.20 -19.67
N SER A 15 -0.02 25.61 -20.74
CA SER A 15 -1.28 24.84 -20.71
C SER A 15 -1.14 23.38 -20.25
N PHE A 16 0.07 22.88 -19.97
CA PHE A 16 0.32 21.46 -19.70
C PHE A 16 0.76 21.12 -18.28
N PHE A 17 0.76 22.07 -17.34
CA PHE A 17 0.92 21.74 -15.92
C PHE A 17 -0.39 21.15 -15.37
N LYS A 18 -0.60 19.86 -15.63
CA LYS A 18 -1.58 19.07 -14.87
C LYS A 18 -1.07 18.99 -13.42
N PHE A 19 -1.62 19.85 -12.56
CA PHE A 19 -1.41 19.79 -11.13
C PHE A 19 -2.14 18.56 -10.60
N SER A 20 -1.49 17.39 -10.63
CA SER A 20 -2.01 16.20 -9.96
C SER A 20 -1.88 16.39 -8.46
N ILE A 21 -2.99 16.80 -7.83
CA ILE A 21 -3.15 16.71 -6.38
C ILE A 21 -2.95 15.24 -6.04
N THR A 22 -1.82 14.93 -5.43
CA THR A 22 -1.47 13.55 -5.07
C THR A 22 -2.25 13.20 -3.80
N SER A 23 -3.46 12.67 -3.96
CA SER A 23 -4.20 12.10 -2.84
C SER A 23 -3.40 10.93 -2.26
N LYS A 24 -3.17 10.97 -0.95
CA LYS A 24 -2.47 9.90 -0.23
C LYS A 24 -3.49 9.00 0.44
N HIS A 25 -3.52 7.73 0.03
CA HIS A 25 -4.42 6.72 0.59
C HIS A 25 -3.64 5.84 1.56
N LYS A 26 -4.02 5.87 2.84
CA LYS A 26 -3.45 4.99 3.86
C LYS A 26 -4.23 3.69 3.90
N CYS A 27 -3.60 2.61 3.46
CA CYS A 27 -4.19 1.27 3.36
C CYS A 27 -4.27 0.60 4.74
N SER A 28 -5.06 1.18 5.64
CA SER A 28 -5.02 0.87 7.08
C SER A 28 -5.67 -0.47 7.43
N ASN A 29 -6.50 -1.01 6.54
CA ASN A 29 -7.27 -2.23 6.75
C ASN A 29 -6.92 -3.34 5.76
N GLU A 30 -6.33 -3.02 4.62
CA GLU A 30 -5.92 -4.05 3.66
C GLU A 30 -4.96 -3.47 2.62
N PHE A 31 -3.96 -4.25 2.23
CA PHE A 31 -3.29 -4.05 0.96
C PHE A 31 -2.98 -5.39 0.29
N THR A 32 -3.57 -5.64 -0.88
CA THR A 32 -3.44 -6.93 -1.59
C THR A 32 -3.28 -6.74 -3.09
N PHE A 33 -2.65 -7.70 -3.76
CA PHE A 33 -2.48 -7.69 -5.22
C PHE A 33 -2.22 -9.09 -5.75
N LYS A 34 -2.53 -9.34 -7.03
CA LYS A 34 -2.07 -10.57 -7.69
C LYS A 34 -0.69 -10.38 -8.29
N LYS A 35 0.11 -11.46 -8.31
CA LYS A 35 1.43 -11.44 -8.94
C LYS A 35 1.29 -11.06 -10.42
N GLY A 36 2.08 -10.07 -10.87
CA GLY A 36 2.02 -9.54 -12.23
C GLY A 36 1.09 -8.33 -12.41
N GLU A 37 0.20 -8.02 -11.47
CA GLU A 37 -0.63 -6.83 -11.55
C GLU A 37 0.16 -5.57 -11.16
N THR A 38 -0.09 -4.46 -11.87
CA THR A 38 0.52 -3.14 -11.59
C THR A 38 -0.23 -2.37 -10.50
N LYS A 39 -1.48 -2.72 -10.24
CA LYS A 39 -2.33 -2.14 -9.20
C LYS A 39 -2.60 -3.15 -8.09
N GLY A 40 -2.81 -2.66 -6.88
CA GLY A 40 -3.28 -3.41 -5.72
C GLY A 40 -4.59 -2.82 -5.20
N LEU A 41 -5.30 -3.60 -4.41
CA LEU A 41 -6.43 -3.15 -3.62
C LEU A 41 -5.91 -2.57 -2.30
N CYS A 42 -6.28 -1.33 -2.00
CA CYS A 42 -5.95 -0.62 -0.77
C CYS A 42 -7.26 -0.32 -0.05
N LYS A 43 -7.46 -0.88 1.14
CA LYS A 43 -8.64 -0.59 1.97
C LYS A 43 -8.26 0.39 3.07
N ASP A 44 -8.89 1.56 3.07
CA ASP A 44 -8.62 2.60 4.05
C ASP A 44 -9.36 2.34 5.38
N SER A 45 -9.16 3.22 6.38
CA SER A 45 -9.79 3.10 7.70
C SER A 45 -11.32 3.17 7.68
N ASN A 46 -11.90 3.77 6.65
CA ASN A 46 -13.35 3.88 6.44
C ASN A 46 -13.93 2.68 5.69
N GLN A 47 -13.12 1.63 5.46
CA GLN A 47 -13.47 0.44 4.68
C GLN A 47 -13.72 0.75 3.20
N ILE A 48 -13.19 1.87 2.69
CA ILE A 48 -13.30 2.22 1.26
C ILE A 48 -12.15 1.57 0.51
N ASP A 49 -12.51 0.95 -0.60
CA ASP A 49 -11.60 0.25 -1.51
C ASP A 49 -11.05 1.21 -2.57
N HIS A 50 -9.73 1.33 -2.64
CA HIS A 50 -9.00 2.13 -3.62
C HIS A 50 -8.12 1.23 -4.47
N ARG A 51 -8.14 1.42 -5.80
CA ARG A 51 -7.25 0.69 -6.72
C ARG A 51 -5.97 1.50 -6.91
N CYS A 52 -4.90 1.12 -6.22
CA CYS A 52 -3.67 1.90 -6.16
C CYS A 52 -2.55 1.30 -7.00
N VAL A 53 -1.79 2.14 -7.70
CA VAL A 53 -0.57 1.73 -8.42
C VAL A 53 0.47 1.25 -7.39
N ARG A 54 0.89 0.00 -7.48
CA ARG A 54 1.73 -0.64 -6.44
C ARG A 54 3.05 0.07 -6.20
N SER A 55 3.69 0.57 -7.25
CA SER A 55 4.95 1.31 -7.15
C SER A 55 4.80 2.66 -6.44
N SER A 56 3.58 3.16 -6.27
CA SER A 56 3.26 4.38 -5.52
C SER A 56 3.04 4.11 -4.02
N CYS A 57 2.97 2.84 -3.62
CA CYS A 57 2.66 2.42 -2.26
C CYS A 57 3.94 2.08 -1.49
N GLY A 58 4.10 2.66 -0.31
CA GLY A 58 5.27 2.41 0.52
C GLY A 58 5.07 2.75 1.99
N TYR A 59 6.00 2.25 2.82
CA TYR A 59 6.15 2.60 4.22
C TYR A 59 7.61 2.99 4.44
N GLU A 60 7.87 4.25 4.82
CA GLU A 60 9.23 4.76 5.08
C GLU A 60 10.25 4.42 3.97
N LYS A 61 9.89 4.68 2.70
CA LYS A 61 10.69 4.37 1.49
C LYS A 61 10.86 2.86 1.19
N LYS A 62 10.22 1.97 1.95
CA LYS A 62 10.18 0.52 1.68
C LYS A 62 8.87 0.17 0.98
N ARG A 63 8.87 -0.92 0.20
CA ARG A 63 7.67 -1.47 -0.48
C ARG A 63 6.92 -2.52 0.35
N TYR A 64 7.21 -2.57 1.64
CA TYR A 64 6.64 -3.49 2.60
C TYR A 64 6.51 -2.80 3.95
N VAL A 65 5.65 -3.34 4.80
CA VAL A 65 5.52 -2.96 6.20
C VAL A 65 6.34 -3.94 7.06
N PRO A 66 7.30 -3.47 7.87
CA PRO A 66 7.96 -4.33 8.85
C PRO A 66 6.99 -4.63 10.00
N ILE A 67 6.77 -5.91 10.31
CA ILE A 67 5.94 -6.35 11.44
C ILE A 67 6.71 -7.39 12.23
N ASP A 68 6.83 -7.19 13.54
CA ASP A 68 7.45 -8.13 14.47
C ASP A 68 6.43 -9.07 15.08
N GLY A 69 6.89 -10.14 15.73
CA GLY A 69 5.99 -11.05 16.43
C GLY A 69 5.28 -12.08 15.55
N CYS A 70 5.69 -12.21 14.27
CA CYS A 70 4.99 -13.02 13.30
C CYS A 70 5.29 -14.52 13.44
N THR A 71 4.25 -15.34 13.25
CA THR A 71 4.31 -16.80 13.24
C THR A 71 3.87 -17.32 11.88
N LEU A 72 4.47 -18.43 11.41
CA LEU A 72 4.12 -19.02 10.12
C LEU A 72 2.65 -19.45 10.12
N TYR A 73 1.89 -19.04 9.11
CA TYR A 73 0.48 -19.38 9.03
C TYR A 73 0.27 -20.86 8.69
N GLY A 74 -0.75 -21.50 9.29
CA GLY A 74 -1.13 -22.87 8.98
C GLY A 74 -0.33 -23.98 9.71
N THR A 75 0.63 -23.63 10.57
CA THR A 75 1.34 -24.64 11.38
C THR A 75 0.65 -24.90 12.72
N LYS A 76 0.43 -26.18 13.08
CA LYS A 76 -0.25 -26.63 14.32
C LYS A 76 0.49 -26.31 15.64
N ALA A 77 1.68 -25.71 15.57
CA ALA A 77 2.40 -25.22 16.73
C ALA A 77 3.26 -24.01 16.31
N PRO A 78 3.40 -22.97 17.14
CA PRO A 78 4.36 -21.89 16.90
C PRO A 78 5.77 -22.49 17.08
N LYS A 79 6.27 -23.19 16.05
CA LYS A 79 7.54 -23.93 16.12
C LYS A 79 8.77 -23.02 16.07
N THR A 80 8.59 -21.70 16.02
CA THR A 80 9.70 -20.76 15.83
C THR A 80 9.50 -19.52 16.68
N ASN A 81 10.62 -19.00 17.19
CA ASN A 81 10.73 -17.66 17.74
C ASN A 81 9.99 -16.68 16.84
N PRO A 82 9.20 -15.73 17.40
CA PRO A 82 8.49 -14.76 16.59
C PRO A 82 9.48 -14.04 15.68
N THR A 83 9.15 -14.00 14.38
CA THR A 83 10.05 -13.43 13.37
C THR A 83 9.60 -12.03 13.00
N GLN A 84 10.57 -11.19 12.64
CA GLN A 84 10.28 -9.97 11.91
C GLN A 84 9.98 -10.32 10.45
N GLN A 85 8.85 -9.83 9.93
CA GLN A 85 8.43 -10.04 8.55
C GLN A 85 8.33 -8.72 7.80
N GLN A 86 8.53 -8.83 6.49
CA GLN A 86 8.43 -7.73 5.53
C GLN A 86 7.14 -7.91 4.73
N CYS A 87 6.02 -7.40 5.26
CA CYS A 87 4.69 -7.61 4.70
C CYS A 87 4.47 -6.72 3.47
N GLU A 88 4.54 -7.32 2.29
CA GLU A 88 4.22 -6.66 1.02
C GLU A 88 2.70 -6.64 0.77
N GLN A 89 2.00 -7.63 1.32
CA GLN A 89 0.54 -7.67 1.37
C GLN A 89 0.08 -7.99 2.78
N TYR A 90 -1.07 -7.48 3.15
CA TYR A 90 -1.69 -7.80 4.42
C TYR A 90 -3.21 -7.64 4.40
N GLN A 91 -3.86 -8.45 5.23
CA GLN A 91 -5.30 -8.42 5.45
C GLN A 91 -5.57 -8.59 6.95
N PHE A 92 -6.68 -8.04 7.44
CA PHE A 92 -7.15 -8.26 8.81
C PHE A 92 -8.36 -9.21 8.75
N PRO A 93 -8.12 -10.54 8.83
CA PRO A 93 -9.20 -11.52 8.79
C PRO A 93 -10.16 -11.33 9.97
N SER A 94 -11.46 -11.27 9.68
CA SER A 94 -12.54 -11.12 10.68
C SER A 94 -12.59 -12.26 11.71
N LEU A 95 -11.97 -13.39 11.40
CA LEU A 95 -11.92 -14.59 12.24
C LEU A 95 -11.01 -14.46 13.47
N TYR A 96 -10.17 -13.41 13.56
CA TYR A 96 -9.12 -13.30 14.58
C TYR A 96 -9.24 -12.01 15.41
N ASP A 97 -10.36 -11.80 16.09
CA ASP A 97 -10.63 -10.73 17.08
C ASP A 97 -10.11 -9.31 16.75
N ASN A 98 -9.86 -9.02 15.46
CA ASN A 98 -9.19 -7.82 14.96
C ASN A 98 -7.83 -7.51 15.60
N GLN A 99 -7.13 -8.53 16.09
CA GLN A 99 -5.79 -8.38 16.72
C GLN A 99 -4.68 -9.12 15.96
N GLN A 100 -5.02 -9.70 14.82
CA GLN A 100 -4.07 -10.37 13.95
C GLN A 100 -4.14 -9.84 12.52
N ILE A 101 -2.97 -9.82 11.90
CA ILE A 101 -2.73 -9.50 10.51
C ILE A 101 -2.29 -10.77 9.81
N LEU A 102 -2.96 -11.12 8.73
CA LEU A 102 -2.44 -12.08 7.76
C LEU A 102 -1.48 -11.35 6.83
N CYS A 103 -0.19 -11.55 7.03
CA CYS A 103 0.90 -10.93 6.30
C CYS A 103 1.43 -11.86 5.22
N TYR A 104 1.73 -11.35 4.03
CA TYR A 104 2.46 -12.07 2.99
C TYR A 104 3.75 -11.32 2.65
N ASN A 105 4.87 -12.02 2.69
CA ASN A 105 6.16 -11.45 2.32
C ASN A 105 6.43 -11.54 0.80
N GLY A 106 7.54 -10.97 0.32
CA GLY A 106 7.92 -11.00 -1.10
C GLY A 106 8.16 -12.39 -1.69
N ALA A 107 8.35 -13.42 -0.85
CA ALA A 107 8.42 -14.82 -1.28
C ALA A 107 7.04 -15.48 -1.41
N GLY A 108 5.96 -14.77 -1.06
CA GLY A 108 4.59 -15.29 -1.05
C GLY A 108 4.27 -16.18 0.15
N VAL A 109 5.14 -16.21 1.16
CA VAL A 109 4.89 -16.97 2.40
C VAL A 109 4.01 -16.15 3.33
N SER A 110 3.01 -16.82 3.92
CA SER A 110 2.04 -16.19 4.80
C SER A 110 2.36 -16.38 6.28
N PHE A 111 2.13 -15.33 7.06
CA PHE A 111 2.35 -15.29 8.50
C PHE A 111 1.15 -14.67 9.20
N LEU A 112 0.87 -15.14 10.42
CA LEU A 112 0.01 -14.41 11.36
C LEU A 112 0.89 -13.55 12.25
N CYS A 113 0.65 -12.24 12.17
CA CYS A 113 1.36 -11.24 12.95
C CYS A 113 0.38 -10.53 13.90
N PRO A 114 0.84 -10.00 15.04
CA PRO A 114 0.05 -9.09 15.84
C PRO A 114 -0.31 -7.82 15.06
N GLY A 115 -1.53 -7.32 15.24
CA GLY A 115 -1.88 -6.00 14.72
C GLY A 115 -3.36 -5.67 14.78
N ILE A 116 -3.65 -4.36 14.80
CA ILE A 116 -5.01 -3.83 14.93
C ILE A 116 -5.33 -2.96 13.71
N PRO A 117 -6.47 -3.15 13.04
CA PRO A 117 -6.89 -2.32 11.91
C PRO A 117 -6.85 -0.83 12.27
N GLY A 118 -6.39 0.03 11.37
CA GLY A 118 -6.28 1.47 11.64
C GLY A 118 -5.08 1.91 12.48
N LYS A 119 -4.56 1.04 13.36
CA LYS A 119 -3.45 1.35 14.29
C LYS A 119 -2.11 0.78 13.85
N SER A 120 -2.11 -0.39 13.22
CA SER A 120 -0.87 -1.00 12.73
C SER A 120 -0.20 -0.17 11.63
N PRO A 121 1.14 -0.28 11.50
CA PRO A 121 1.85 0.23 10.34
C PRO A 121 1.20 -0.25 9.03
N SER A 122 1.11 0.64 8.05
CA SER A 122 0.39 0.41 6.81
C SER A 122 1.07 1.14 5.66
N LEU A 123 0.92 0.61 4.45
CA LEU A 123 1.38 1.29 3.24
C LEU A 123 0.54 2.54 2.99
N VAL A 124 1.21 3.58 2.51
CA VAL A 124 0.57 4.78 1.98
C VAL A 124 0.82 4.82 0.48
N CYS A 125 -0.26 4.89 -0.30
CA CYS A 125 -0.23 4.98 -1.75
C CYS A 125 -0.45 6.42 -2.19
N SER A 126 0.32 6.88 -3.18
CA SER A 126 0.22 8.23 -3.72
C SER A 126 -0.51 8.29 -5.07
N THR A 127 -0.89 7.15 -5.64
CA THR A 127 -1.58 7.09 -6.93
C THR A 127 -2.63 6.00 -6.88
N CYS A 128 -3.89 6.40 -6.76
CA CYS A 128 -5.04 5.52 -6.72
C CYS A 128 -6.12 6.00 -7.69
N ASP A 129 -6.96 5.07 -8.13
CA ASP A 129 -8.22 5.41 -8.78
C ASP A 129 -9.20 5.84 -7.67
N ASP A 130 -9.68 7.08 -7.74
CA ASP A 130 -10.75 7.63 -6.90
C ASP A 130 -12.13 7.38 -7.54
#